data_AF-A0A944WAV8-F1
#
_entry.id   AF-A0A944WAV8-F1
#
_cell.length_a   1.000
_cell.length_b   1.000
_cell.length_c   1.000
_cell.angle_alpha   90.00
_cell.angle_beta   90.00
_cell.angle_gamma   90.00
#
_symmetry.space_group_name_H-M   'P 1'
#
loop_
_entity.id
_entity.type
_entity.pdbx_description
1 polymer ?
#
loop_
_entity_poly.entity_id
_entity_poly.type
_entity_poly.pdbx_seq_one_letter_code
_entity_poly.pdbx_strand_id
1 'polypeptide(L)'
;MAVAMRNMTDAMLKTKSSLTQSEITLLKFKSFKNKKFTDTSFESDWFANMSDVLLNNAKYFDNNPSIETFHTVVQTCQSCHENTCPGPLQQIQDLYIE
;
A
#
# COMPACT_ATOMS: atom_id res chain seq x y z
N MET A 1 -10.36 8.83 4.30
CA MET A 1 -9.59 7.62 3.94
C MET A 1 -9.49 7.43 2.43
N ALA A 2 -10.61 7.32 1.71
CA ALA A 2 -10.66 6.91 0.30
C ALA A 2 -9.70 7.65 -0.67
N VAL A 3 -9.52 8.97 -0.53
CA VAL A 3 -8.57 9.73 -1.36
C VAL A 3 -7.12 9.23 -1.19
N ALA A 4 -6.71 8.88 0.02
CA ALA A 4 -5.37 8.37 0.26
C ALA A 4 -5.17 7.00 -0.40
N MET A 5 -6.16 6.12 -0.28
CA MET A 5 -6.11 4.78 -0.89
C MET A 5 -6.01 4.88 -2.41
N ARG A 6 -6.80 5.75 -3.06
CA ARG A 6 -6.69 5.98 -4.51
C ARG A 6 -5.31 6.46 -4.94
N ASN A 7 -4.74 7.45 -4.23
CA ASN A 7 -3.41 7.95 -4.54
C ASN A 7 -2.34 6.86 -4.36
N MET A 8 -2.50 5.97 -3.38
CA MET A 8 -1.59 4.84 -3.17
C MET A 8 -1.73 3.80 -4.28
N THR A 9 -2.95 3.49 -4.73
CA THR A 9 -3.17 2.62 -5.91
C THR A 9 -2.47 3.17 -7.15
N ASP A 10 -2.61 4.47 -7.44
CA ASP A 10 -1.96 5.10 -8.59
C ASP A 10 -0.43 5.00 -8.52
N ALA A 11 0.14 5.20 -7.32
CA ALA A 11 1.57 5.06 -7.10
C ALA A 11 2.04 3.61 -7.29
N MET A 12 1.32 2.62 -6.74
CA MET A 12 1.65 1.20 -6.90
C MET A 12 1.62 0.75 -8.36
N LEU A 13 0.62 1.19 -9.14
CA LEU A 13 0.52 0.85 -10.57
C LEU A 13 1.68 1.43 -11.39
N LYS A 14 2.06 2.67 -11.09
CA LYS A 14 3.22 3.33 -11.73
C LYS A 14 4.53 2.63 -11.37
N THR A 15 4.73 2.33 -10.09
CA THR A 15 5.93 1.63 -9.60
C THR A 15 6.02 0.22 -10.16
N LYS A 16 4.92 -0.54 -10.23
CA LYS A 16 4.89 -1.85 -10.89
C LYS A 16 5.39 -1.73 -12.33
N SER A 17 4.82 -0.80 -13.10
CA SER A 17 5.18 -0.59 -14.50
C SER A 17 6.65 -0.21 -14.66
N SER A 18 7.16 0.69 -13.81
CA SER A 18 8.56 1.12 -13.88
C SER A 18 9.52 -0.02 -13.54
N LEU A 19 9.24 -0.80 -12.49
CA LEU A 19 10.08 -1.94 -12.08
C LEU A 19 10.20 -2.97 -13.20
N THR A 20 9.13 -3.26 -13.93
CA THR A 20 9.16 -4.17 -15.10
C THR A 20 9.97 -3.63 -16.28
N GLN A 21 10.22 -2.32 -16.33
CA GLN A 21 10.97 -1.63 -17.37
C GLN A 21 12.40 -1.25 -16.93
N SER A 22 12.84 -1.73 -15.75
CA SER A 22 14.12 -1.34 -15.13
C SER A 22 14.24 0.16 -14.81
N GLU A 23 13.11 0.86 -14.67
CA GLU A 23 13.02 2.23 -14.18
C GLU A 23 12.55 2.26 -12.72
N ILE A 24 13.05 3.21 -11.93
CA ILE A 24 12.71 3.30 -10.51
C ILE A 24 11.76 4.48 -10.27
N THR A 25 10.51 4.15 -9.95
CA THR A 25 9.54 5.10 -9.39
C THR A 25 9.28 4.79 -7.92
N LEU A 26 9.53 5.77 -7.06
CA LEU A 26 9.31 5.67 -5.61
C LEU A 26 7.82 5.85 -5.27
N LEU A 27 7.36 5.15 -4.23
CA LEU A 27 5.99 5.18 -3.74
C LEU A 27 5.67 6.50 -3.04
N LYS A 28 6.58 7.01 -2.20
CA LYS A 28 6.45 8.28 -1.46
C LYS A 28 5.11 8.44 -0.75
N PHE A 29 4.63 7.37 -0.11
CA PHE A 29 3.37 7.38 0.60
C PHE A 29 3.35 8.46 1.69
N LYS A 30 2.26 9.24 1.72
CA LYS A 30 2.00 10.21 2.78
C LYS A 30 1.26 9.52 3.92
N SER A 31 1.52 9.96 5.16
CA SER A 31 0.78 9.45 6.31
C SER A 31 -0.74 9.62 6.12
N PHE A 32 -1.46 8.54 6.38
CA PHE A 32 -2.92 8.48 6.33
C PHE A 32 -3.55 7.97 7.63
N LYS A 33 -2.72 7.68 8.64
CA LYS A 33 -3.12 7.11 9.95
C LYS A 33 -4.25 7.89 10.62
N ASN A 34 -4.27 9.21 10.48
CA ASN A 34 -5.28 10.08 11.11
C ASN A 34 -6.45 10.44 10.17
N LYS A 35 -6.53 9.85 8.97
CA LYS A 35 -7.64 10.11 8.06
C LYS A 35 -8.85 9.30 8.49
N LYS A 36 -9.99 9.98 8.64
CA LYS A 36 -11.27 9.34 8.98
C LYS A 36 -11.76 8.39 7.90
N PHE A 37 -12.35 7.28 8.30
CA PHE A 37 -13.13 6.45 7.40
C PHE A 37 -14.48 7.12 7.10
N THR A 38 -15.07 6.78 5.96
CA THR A 38 -16.45 7.19 5.68
C THR A 38 -17.42 6.33 6.48
N ASP A 39 -17.11 5.04 6.62
CA ASP A 39 -17.78 4.10 7.51
C ASP A 39 -16.90 3.88 8.75
N THR A 40 -17.37 4.35 9.91
CA THR A 40 -16.63 4.29 11.17
C THR A 40 -16.51 2.87 11.72
N SER A 41 -17.25 1.89 11.21
CA SER A 41 -17.11 0.48 11.63
C SER A 41 -15.73 -0.11 11.32
N PHE A 42 -14.97 0.52 10.42
CA PHE A 42 -13.59 0.13 10.09
C PHE A 42 -12.53 0.76 11.00
N GLU A 43 -12.90 1.68 11.89
CA GLU A 43 -11.97 2.26 12.86
C GLU A 43 -11.57 1.23 13.91
N SER A 44 -10.26 1.01 14.07
CA SER A 44 -9.71 0.04 15.01
C SER A 44 -8.25 0.35 15.36
N ASP A 45 -7.79 -0.17 16.51
CA ASP A 45 -6.36 -0.12 16.87
C ASP A 45 -5.49 -0.91 15.86
N TRP A 46 -6.06 -1.96 15.27
CA TRP A 46 -5.44 -2.72 14.18
C TRP A 46 -5.08 -1.81 13.00
N PHE A 47 -6.00 -0.97 12.57
CA PHE A 47 -5.75 -0.02 11.48
C PHE A 47 -4.60 0.93 11.80
N ALA A 48 -4.53 1.44 13.02
CA ALA A 48 -3.48 2.38 13.43
C ALA A 48 -2.08 1.74 13.35
N ASN A 49 -1.95 0.50 13.84
CA ASN A 49 -0.72 -0.28 13.77
C ASN A 49 -0.34 -0.65 12.33
N MET A 50 -1.31 -1.13 11.56
CA MET A 50 -1.07 -1.55 10.18
C MET A 50 -0.73 -0.37 9.26
N SER A 51 -1.29 0.81 9.55
CA SER A 51 -0.90 2.06 8.86
C SER A 51 0.58 2.36 9.05
N ASP A 52 1.13 2.20 10.26
CA ASP A 52 2.56 2.42 10.53
C ASP A 52 3.43 1.37 9.82
N VAL A 53 3.02 0.08 9.86
CA VAL A 53 3.72 -1.00 9.15
C VAL A 53 3.79 -0.71 7.65
N LEU A 54 2.66 -0.33 7.03
CA LEU A 54 2.63 0.00 5.60
C LEU A 54 3.54 1.17 5.26
N LEU A 55 3.48 2.25 6.05
CA LEU A 55 4.33 3.43 5.83
C LEU A 55 5.81 3.11 5.98
N ASN A 56 6.17 2.24 6.93
CA ASN A 56 7.55 1.78 7.13
C ASN A 56 8.03 0.90 5.97
N ASN A 57 7.22 -0.05 5.52
CA ASN A 57 7.56 -0.92 4.39
C ASN A 57 7.66 -0.12 3.08
N ALA A 58 6.77 0.84 2.86
CA ALA A 58 6.84 1.75 1.70
C ALA A 58 8.11 2.61 1.75
N LYS A 59 8.48 3.12 2.92
CA LYS A 59 9.74 3.87 3.10
C LYS A 59 10.97 2.98 2.91
N TYR A 60 10.90 1.71 3.31
CA TYR A 60 11.98 0.75 3.09
C TYR A 60 12.16 0.47 1.59
N PHE A 61 11.07 0.26 0.85
CA PHE A 61 11.08 0.19 -0.62
C PHE A 61 11.68 1.46 -1.22
N ASP A 62 11.24 2.64 -0.79
CA ASP A 62 11.72 3.91 -1.34
C ASP A 62 13.25 4.09 -1.20
N ASN A 63 13.85 3.48 -0.17
CA ASN A 63 15.31 3.50 0.05
C ASN A 63 16.03 2.30 -0.59
N ASN A 64 15.33 1.18 -0.83
CA ASN A 64 15.88 -0.07 -1.33
C ASN A 64 14.95 -0.67 -2.40
N PRO A 65 14.77 0.00 -3.55
CA PRO A 65 13.77 -0.39 -4.53
C PRO A 65 14.15 -1.72 -5.19
N SER A 66 13.32 -2.73 -4.99
CA SER A 66 13.43 -4.04 -5.63
C SER A 66 12.04 -4.67 -5.76
N ILE A 67 11.94 -5.74 -6.56
CA ILE A 67 10.71 -6.54 -6.65
C ILE A 67 10.33 -7.11 -5.27
N GLU A 68 11.31 -7.57 -4.50
CA GLU A 68 11.10 -8.13 -3.16
C GLU A 68 10.55 -7.08 -2.17
N THR A 69 11.15 -5.89 -2.13
CA THR A 69 10.69 -4.82 -1.24
C THR A 69 9.34 -4.26 -1.70
N PHE A 70 9.06 -4.29 -3.00
CA PHE A 70 7.74 -3.96 -3.55
C PHE A 70 6.68 -5.00 -3.15
N HIS A 71 6.97 -6.30 -3.27
CA HIS A 71 6.07 -7.37 -2.84
C HIS A 71 5.77 -7.30 -1.34
N THR A 72 6.75 -6.89 -0.52
CA THR A 72 6.53 -6.63 0.91
C THR A 72 5.44 -5.56 1.13
N VAL A 73 5.43 -4.50 0.32
CA VAL A 73 4.38 -3.47 0.35
C VAL A 73 3.04 -4.06 -0.10
N VAL A 74 3.01 -4.82 -1.20
CA VAL A 74 1.79 -5.48 -1.70
C VAL A 74 1.17 -6.41 -0.65
N GLN A 75 1.99 -7.24 0.00
CA GLN A 75 1.55 -8.14 1.07
C GLN A 75 0.96 -7.36 2.25
N THR A 76 1.58 -6.23 2.62
CA THR A 76 1.07 -5.38 3.70
C THR A 76 -0.29 -4.77 3.35
N CYS A 77 -0.47 -4.34 2.09
CA CYS A 77 -1.77 -3.89 1.58
C CYS A 77 -2.83 -4.99 1.72
N GLN A 78 -2.50 -6.22 1.29
CA GLN A 78 -3.41 -7.35 1.37
C GLN A 78 -3.83 -7.65 2.82
N SER A 79 -2.86 -7.80 3.75
CA SER A 79 -3.17 -8.08 5.15
C SER A 79 -4.01 -6.99 5.82
N CYS A 80 -3.77 -5.72 5.47
CA CYS A 80 -4.59 -4.61 5.95
C CYS A 80 -6.04 -4.73 5.47
N HIS A 81 -6.23 -5.04 4.19
CA HIS A 81 -7.55 -5.14 3.56
C HIS A 81 -8.35 -6.38 4.00
N GLU A 82 -7.68 -7.51 4.28
CA GLU A 82 -8.32 -8.71 4.84
C GLU A 82 -8.90 -8.49 6.24
N ASN A 83 -8.32 -7.56 7.02
CA ASN A 83 -8.66 -7.37 8.44
C ASN A 83 -9.37 -6.04 8.77
N THR A 84 -9.31 -5.04 7.88
CA THR A 84 -9.88 -3.70 8.15
C THR A 84 -11.07 -3.39 7.27
N CYS A 85 -10.87 -3.41 5.94
CA CYS A 85 -11.88 -3.02 4.97
C CYS A 85 -11.62 -3.85 3.71
N PRO A 86 -12.58 -4.69 3.26
CA PRO A 86 -12.32 -5.71 2.24
C PRO A 86 -11.83 -5.13 0.91
N GLY A 87 -12.06 -3.84 0.63
CA GLY A 87 -11.40 -3.11 -0.46
C GLY A 87 -11.38 -3.86 -1.80
N PRO A 88 -10.41 -3.57 -2.68
CA PRO A 88 -10.27 -4.29 -3.94
C PRO A 88 -9.15 -5.35 -3.86
N LEU A 89 -9.35 -6.42 -3.07
CA LEU A 89 -8.34 -7.48 -2.89
C LEU A 89 -7.80 -8.07 -4.21
N GLN A 90 -8.65 -8.27 -5.21
CA GLN A 90 -8.20 -8.75 -6.52
C GLN A 90 -7.18 -7.81 -7.17
N GLN A 91 -7.42 -6.50 -7.13
CA GLN A 91 -6.48 -5.51 -7.69
C GLN A 91 -5.14 -5.51 -6.95
N ILE A 92 -5.14 -5.83 -5.65
CA ILE A 92 -3.91 -5.94 -4.87
C ILE A 92 -3.12 -7.18 -5.29
N GLN A 93 -3.78 -8.31 -5.51
CA GLN A 93 -3.14 -9.54 -6.01
C GLN A 93 -2.53 -9.32 -7.40
N ASP A 94 -3.22 -8.56 -8.25
CA ASP A 94 -2.71 -8.22 -9.57
C ASP A 94 -1.44 -7.33 -9.52
N LEU A 95 -1.02 -6.81 -8.36
CA LEU A 95 0.22 -6.03 -8.23
C LEU A 95 1.48 -6.90 -8.16
N TYR A 96 1.38 -8.19 -7.83
CA TYR A 96 2.56 -9.06 -7.84
C TYR A 96 3.19 -9.09 -9.25
N ILE A 97 4.51 -9.25 -9.27
CA ILE A 97 5.38 -9.28 -10.47
C ILE A 97 6.05 -10.65 -10.45
N GLU A 98 5.96 -11.37 -11.57
CA GLU A 98 6.59 -12.68 -11.78
C GLU A 98 8.10 -12.59 -12.02
#